data_AF-A0A6B0V697-F1
#
_entry.id   AF-A0A6B0V697-F1
#
_cell.length_a   1.000
_cell.length_b   1.000
_cell.length_c   1.000
_cell.angle_alpha   90.00
_cell.angle_beta   90.00
_cell.angle_gamma   90.00
#
_symmetry.space_group_name_H-M   'P 1'
#
loop_
_entity.id
_entity.type
_entity.pdbx_description
1 polymer ?
#
loop_
_entity_poly.entity_id
_entity_poly.type
_entity_poly.pdbx_seq_one_letter_code
_entity_poly.pdbx_strand_id
1 'polypeptide(L)'
;GHRQKKRSGDVDESFNEFNDPFEDRRGIGRFDNRVEDTGIREQSSLTDDSVRQDTHSQHRASADMHADLDDKTSSRILLAIDKKTGNSSVHVSKAMVQITVIYESYCPYSRRFMYSQLWPVYHQLKEYLNVTLYPFGKAQISNDTDDDGHTATNVYCPHGVKECQGNTIETCVIKVVRETLKVIKIIACMSEDSAPDTAGKRCVTATGVEWSLIQSCVAKHGQEYLLEMGENTWKIEPEVMRVPLVVVDGETSNAVEVTAQKDLFALVCHRINVDNLREPEACTARRRRR
;
A
#
# COMPACT_ATOMS: atom_id res chain seq x y z
N GLY A 1 74.80 -7.11 7.18
CA GLY A 1 74.53 -5.70 6.83
C GLY A 1 73.05 -5.53 6.54
N HIS A 2 72.46 -4.45 7.07
CA HIS A 2 71.16 -3.80 6.77
C HIS A 2 69.89 -4.69 6.70
N ARG A 3 68.86 -4.62 7.56
CA ARG A 3 68.11 -3.55 8.28
C ARG A 3 67.17 -2.72 7.39
N GLN A 4 65.86 -3.05 7.42
CA GLN A 4 64.63 -2.23 7.56
C GLN A 4 63.42 -3.13 7.16
N LYS A 5 62.35 -3.44 7.90
CA LYS A 5 61.49 -2.86 8.96
C LYS A 5 60.32 -1.99 8.44
N LYS A 6 59.09 -2.38 8.87
CA LYS A 6 57.77 -1.68 8.92
C LYS A 6 56.85 -1.82 7.68
N ARG A 7 55.51 -1.89 7.77
CA ARG A 7 54.47 -1.99 8.84
C ARG A 7 53.12 -2.22 8.11
N SER A 8 52.30 -3.21 8.51
CA SER A 8 51.00 -3.09 9.22
C SER A 8 49.96 -2.15 8.61
N GLY A 9 48.78 -2.70 8.32
CA GLY A 9 47.54 -1.99 7.98
C GLY A 9 46.37 -2.96 7.87
N ASP A 10 45.95 -3.51 9.02
CA ASP A 10 44.61 -4.07 9.22
C ASP A 10 43.57 -2.95 9.00
N VAL A 11 42.46 -3.25 8.34
CA VAL A 11 41.27 -2.40 8.36
C VAL A 11 40.06 -3.25 8.68
N ASP A 12 39.50 -2.93 9.83
CA ASP A 12 38.33 -3.43 10.54
C ASP A 12 37.17 -3.97 9.69
N GLU A 13 36.80 -5.22 9.98
CA GLU A 13 35.41 -5.66 10.02
C GLU A 13 34.69 -4.91 11.13
N SER A 14 34.02 -3.80 10.79
CA SER A 14 33.02 -3.18 11.67
C SER A 14 31.63 -3.57 11.18
N PHE A 15 31.14 -4.65 11.80
CA PHE A 15 29.73 -5.02 11.87
C PHE A 15 28.95 -3.85 12.49
N ASN A 16 28.17 -3.12 11.68
CA ASN A 16 27.22 -2.15 12.21
C ASN A 16 25.96 -2.91 12.65
N GLU A 17 25.89 -3.24 13.94
CA GLU A 17 24.66 -3.49 14.67
C GLU A 17 23.77 -2.23 14.59
N PHE A 18 22.80 -2.24 13.68
CA PHE A 18 21.64 -1.37 13.82
C PHE A 18 20.71 -2.00 14.85
N ASN A 19 20.69 -1.40 16.05
CA ASN A 19 19.76 -1.73 17.12
C ASN A 19 18.31 -1.68 16.63
N ASP A 20 17.62 -2.81 16.77
CA ASP A 20 16.20 -3.02 16.56
C ASP A 20 15.42 -2.48 17.78
N PRO A 21 14.46 -1.55 17.63
CA PRO A 21 13.63 -1.11 18.76
C PRO A 21 12.38 -2.00 18.97
N PHE A 22 12.28 -3.19 18.36
CA PHE A 22 11.08 -4.04 18.44
C PHE A 22 11.33 -5.48 18.91
N GLU A 23 12.11 -5.67 19.97
CA GLU A 23 11.99 -6.84 20.87
C GLU A 23 12.09 -6.42 22.35
N ASP A 24 10.95 -6.39 23.06
CA ASP A 24 10.71 -7.26 24.24
C ASP A 24 9.24 -7.15 24.70
N ARG A 25 8.68 -8.30 25.09
CA ARG A 25 7.32 -8.49 25.61
C ARG A 25 7.39 -9.03 27.04
N ARG A 26 6.63 -8.38 27.93
CA ARG A 26 6.01 -8.87 29.20
C ARG A 26 6.84 -8.76 30.47
N GLY A 27 6.33 -7.97 31.42
CA GLY A 27 6.73 -7.99 32.83
C GLY A 27 5.89 -7.05 33.69
N ILE A 28 5.11 -7.64 34.60
CA ILE A 28 4.09 -7.04 35.48
C ILE A 28 4.70 -6.10 36.53
N GLY A 29 4.02 -4.97 36.83
CA GLY A 29 4.28 -4.17 38.03
C GLY A 29 3.22 -3.09 38.26
N ARG A 30 2.30 -3.32 39.21
CA ARG A 30 1.35 -2.33 39.75
C ARG A 30 2.10 -1.21 40.46
N PHE A 31 1.65 0.04 40.33
CA PHE A 31 1.57 0.97 41.47
C PHE A 31 0.42 1.97 41.25
N ASP A 32 -0.37 2.11 42.30
CA ASP A 32 -1.55 2.96 42.48
C ASP A 32 -1.15 4.24 43.25
N ASN A 33 -2.01 5.28 43.18
CA ASN A 33 -2.11 6.55 43.94
C ASN A 33 -2.33 7.72 42.95
N ARG A 34 -3.54 8.26 42.74
CA ARG A 34 -4.53 8.93 43.62
C ARG A 34 -4.24 10.43 43.87
N VAL A 35 -5.09 11.26 43.23
CA VAL A 35 -5.72 12.53 43.66
C VAL A 35 -4.83 13.77 43.82
N GLU A 36 -5.16 14.85 43.08
CA GLU A 36 -5.78 16.04 43.69
C GLU A 36 -6.56 16.88 42.67
N ASP A 37 -7.75 17.26 43.12
CA ASP A 37 -8.81 18.04 42.49
C ASP A 37 -8.75 19.44 43.11
N THR A 38 -8.82 20.49 42.31
CA THR A 38 -9.15 21.84 42.79
C THR A 38 -9.99 22.56 41.73
N GLY A 39 -11.29 22.69 42.00
CA GLY A 39 -12.14 23.66 41.34
C GLY A 39 -11.94 25.07 41.91
N ILE A 40 -12.46 26.08 41.20
CA ILE A 40 -13.12 27.29 41.72
C ILE A 40 -13.94 27.92 40.56
N ARG A 41 -14.96 28.67 40.97
CA ARG A 41 -16.27 28.95 40.36
C ARG A 41 -16.44 30.46 40.11
N GLU A 42 -17.32 30.79 39.16
CA GLU A 42 -18.09 32.06 38.97
C GLU A 42 -17.35 33.35 38.53
N GLN A 43 -17.93 34.33 37.83
CA GLN A 43 -19.34 34.79 37.72
C GLN A 43 -19.56 35.73 36.51
N SER A 44 -20.79 35.68 35.94
CA SER A 44 -21.69 36.75 35.40
C SER A 44 -21.21 38.01 34.64
N SER A 45 -21.90 38.33 33.53
CA SER A 45 -22.78 39.53 33.32
C SER A 45 -23.43 39.47 31.92
N LEU A 46 -24.78 39.47 31.82
CA LEU A 46 -25.70 40.58 31.43
C LEU A 46 -25.38 41.15 30.02
N THR A 47 -26.28 41.19 29.02
CA THR A 47 -27.58 41.91 28.91
C THR A 47 -28.33 41.40 27.63
N ASP A 48 -29.65 41.13 27.65
CA ASP A 48 -30.77 42.01 27.20
C ASP A 48 -30.87 42.10 25.65
N ASP A 49 -32.00 42.10 24.91
CA ASP A 49 -33.43 42.09 25.20
C ASP A 49 -34.22 41.88 23.88
N SER A 50 -35.54 41.62 23.99
CA SER A 50 -36.62 41.80 22.99
C SER A 50 -36.76 40.79 21.81
N VAL A 51 -37.80 39.93 21.75
CA VAL A 51 -39.25 40.14 21.51
C VAL A 51 -39.60 40.35 20.02
N ARG A 52 -40.23 39.36 19.36
CA ARG A 52 -41.68 39.38 19.03
C ARG A 52 -42.16 38.10 18.30
N GLN A 53 -43.36 37.69 18.70
CA GLN A 53 -44.22 36.64 18.16
C GLN A 53 -44.92 37.10 16.86
N ASP A 54 -45.35 36.15 16.02
CA ASP A 54 -46.74 35.94 15.58
C ASP A 54 -46.77 35.04 14.32
N THR A 55 -47.19 33.77 14.41
CA THR A 55 -48.54 33.16 14.43
C THR A 55 -49.00 32.60 13.08
N HIS A 56 -49.53 31.38 13.19
CA HIS A 56 -50.13 30.46 12.22
C HIS A 56 -51.08 31.04 11.15
N SER A 57 -51.10 30.43 9.96
CA SER A 57 -52.23 29.56 9.54
C SER A 57 -52.01 28.85 8.19
N GLN A 58 -52.01 27.52 8.27
CA GLN A 58 -52.56 26.46 7.42
C GLN A 58 -52.94 26.73 5.94
N HIS A 59 -52.48 25.83 5.05
CA HIS A 59 -53.37 25.00 4.19
C HIS A 59 -52.68 23.76 3.58
N ARG A 60 -53.29 22.59 3.87
CA ARG A 60 -53.49 21.34 3.08
C ARG A 60 -52.32 20.68 2.30
N ALA A 61 -51.88 19.56 2.87
CA ALA A 61 -51.84 18.20 2.32
C ALA A 61 -51.66 17.98 0.80
N SER A 62 -50.59 17.27 0.44
CA SER A 62 -50.66 15.99 -0.27
C SER A 62 -49.42 15.15 0.05
N ALA A 63 -49.68 13.88 0.32
CA ALA A 63 -48.69 12.84 0.50
C ALA A 63 -47.94 12.63 -0.81
N ASP A 64 -46.62 12.42 -0.74
CA ASP A 64 -45.92 11.59 -1.71
C ASP A 64 -44.74 10.88 -1.03
N MET A 65 -44.53 9.67 -1.51
CA MET A 65 -43.89 8.54 -0.87
C MET A 65 -42.45 8.79 -0.42
N HIS A 66 -42.15 8.33 0.80
CA HIS A 66 -40.81 7.87 1.15
C HIS A 66 -40.38 6.81 0.13
N ALA A 67 -39.49 7.19 -0.79
CA ALA A 67 -38.65 6.23 -1.48
C ALA A 67 -37.44 5.97 -0.57
N ASP A 68 -37.55 4.91 0.23
CA ASP A 68 -36.39 4.23 0.81
C ASP A 68 -35.49 3.77 -0.33
N LEU A 69 -34.45 4.56 -0.62
CA LEU A 69 -33.27 4.07 -1.32
C LEU A 69 -32.28 3.59 -0.27
N ASP A 70 -32.47 2.35 0.16
CA ASP A 70 -31.43 1.51 0.74
C ASP A 70 -30.35 1.25 -0.35
N ASP A 71 -29.51 2.24 -0.67
CA ASP A 71 -28.37 2.05 -1.57
C ASP A 71 -27.06 1.98 -0.77
N LYS A 72 -26.59 0.74 -0.59
CA LYS A 72 -25.46 0.35 0.27
C LYS A 72 -24.07 0.62 -0.32
N THR A 73 -23.95 1.47 -1.34
CA THR A 73 -22.66 1.67 -2.03
C THR A 73 -22.47 3.13 -2.45
N SER A 74 -21.54 3.83 -1.79
CA SER A 74 -21.13 5.18 -2.20
C SER A 74 -20.45 5.08 -3.57
N SER A 75 -21.21 5.46 -4.59
CA SER A 75 -20.81 5.36 -5.99
C SER A 75 -20.63 6.76 -6.57
N ARG A 76 -19.53 6.98 -7.29
CA ARG A 76 -19.31 8.22 -8.04
C ARG A 76 -19.95 8.08 -9.41
N ILE A 77 -20.87 9.00 -9.71
CA ILE A 77 -21.49 9.11 -11.03
C ILE A 77 -20.55 9.91 -11.95
N LEU A 78 -19.98 9.24 -12.94
CA LEU A 78 -19.27 9.89 -14.05
C LEU A 78 -20.20 9.96 -15.26
N LEU A 79 -20.45 11.16 -15.75
CA LEU A 79 -21.20 11.41 -16.97
C LEU A 79 -20.24 11.43 -18.15
N ALA A 80 -20.32 10.42 -19.01
CA ALA A 80 -19.63 10.45 -20.30
C ALA A 80 -20.66 10.82 -21.39
N ILE A 81 -20.43 11.98 -22.02
CA ILE A 81 -21.24 12.46 -23.16
C ILE A 81 -20.48 12.13 -24.44
N ASP A 82 -21.05 11.25 -25.27
CA ASP A 82 -20.54 11.05 -26.62
C ASP A 82 -20.90 12.28 -27.48
N LYS A 83 -19.89 13.12 -27.75
CA LYS A 83 -20.03 14.36 -28.53
C LYS A 83 -20.54 14.11 -29.97
N LYS A 84 -20.52 12.86 -30.46
CA LYS A 84 -20.92 12.50 -31.82
C LYS A 84 -22.38 12.03 -31.93
N THR A 85 -22.92 11.45 -30.85
CA THR A 85 -24.26 10.85 -30.85
C THR A 85 -25.22 11.51 -29.86
N GLY A 86 -24.74 12.43 -29.01
CA GLY A 86 -25.55 13.10 -27.99
C GLY A 86 -26.03 12.16 -26.88
N ASN A 87 -25.52 10.93 -26.85
CA ASN A 87 -25.92 9.92 -25.88
C ASN A 87 -25.10 10.08 -24.60
N SER A 88 -25.80 10.20 -23.46
CA SER A 88 -25.19 10.27 -22.14
C SER A 88 -25.19 8.88 -21.51
N SER A 89 -24.00 8.35 -21.23
CA SER A 89 -23.85 7.13 -20.45
C SER A 89 -23.50 7.48 -19.01
N VAL A 90 -24.26 6.92 -18.06
CA VAL A 90 -24.03 7.06 -16.63
C VAL A 90 -23.12 5.92 -16.19
N HIS A 91 -21.85 6.21 -15.98
CA HIS A 91 -20.92 5.26 -15.37
C HIS A 91 -20.94 5.43 -13.86
N VAL A 92 -21.56 4.47 -13.18
CA VAL A 92 -21.54 4.36 -11.73
C VAL A 92 -20.24 3.64 -11.36
N SER A 93 -19.22 4.41 -10.96
CA SER A 93 -17.95 3.85 -10.49
C SER A 93 -17.99 3.72 -8.96
N LYS A 94 -17.76 2.51 -8.45
CA LYS A 94 -17.59 2.30 -7.01
C LYS A 94 -16.34 3.05 -6.57
N ALA A 95 -16.46 3.99 -5.64
CA ALA A 95 -15.28 4.66 -5.10
C ALA A 95 -14.48 3.65 -4.25
N MET A 96 -13.19 3.55 -4.54
CA MET A 96 -12.25 2.62 -3.90
C MET A 96 -11.01 3.39 -3.50
N VAL A 97 -10.39 3.01 -2.39
CA VAL A 97 -9.10 3.53 -1.97
C VAL A 97 -8.04 2.96 -2.91
N GLN A 98 -7.28 3.85 -3.54
CA GLN A 98 -6.24 3.51 -4.48
C GLN A 98 -4.93 3.29 -3.72
N ILE A 99 -4.36 2.09 -3.78
CA ILE A 99 -3.07 1.77 -3.15
C ILE A 99 -2.09 1.40 -4.25
N THR A 100 -0.99 2.13 -4.35
CA THR A 100 0.14 1.75 -5.21
C THR A 100 1.34 1.42 -4.34
N VAL A 101 2.04 0.34 -4.66
CA VAL A 101 3.22 -0.11 -3.91
C VAL A 101 4.38 -0.33 -4.86
N ILE A 102 5.46 0.43 -4.65
CA ILE A 102 6.75 0.23 -5.31
C ILE A 102 7.67 -0.47 -4.32
N TYR A 103 8.24 -1.62 -4.71
CA TYR A 103 8.92 -2.51 -3.78
C TYR A 103 9.98 -3.39 -4.46
N GLU A 104 10.79 -4.06 -3.64
CA GLU A 104 11.84 -4.98 -4.08
C GLU A 104 11.60 -6.36 -3.45
N SER A 105 11.72 -7.43 -4.24
CA SER A 105 11.48 -8.80 -3.77
C SER A 105 12.44 -9.21 -2.63
N TYR A 106 13.66 -8.68 -2.61
CA TYR A 106 14.67 -9.03 -1.59
C TYR A 106 14.83 -8.01 -0.45
N CYS A 107 14.21 -6.83 -0.53
CA CYS A 107 14.28 -5.87 0.57
C CYS A 107 13.47 -6.37 1.79
N PRO A 108 14.05 -6.48 3.00
CA PRO A 108 13.34 -6.98 4.18
C PRO A 108 12.08 -6.18 4.53
N TYR A 109 12.11 -4.85 4.38
CA TYR A 109 10.95 -3.99 4.66
C TYR A 109 9.84 -4.19 3.63
N SER A 110 10.19 -4.30 2.35
CA SER A 110 9.23 -4.59 1.27
C SER A 110 8.55 -5.94 1.49
N ARG A 111 9.34 -6.98 1.76
CA ARG A 111 8.85 -8.31 2.07
C ARG A 111 7.88 -8.30 3.24
N ARG A 112 8.29 -7.70 4.36
CA ARG A 112 7.46 -7.54 5.56
C ARG A 112 6.15 -6.84 5.26
N PHE A 113 6.17 -5.76 4.49
CA PHE A 113 4.96 -5.06 4.10
C PHE A 113 4.00 -5.97 3.32
N MET A 114 4.49 -6.74 2.36
CA MET A 114 3.64 -7.61 1.54
C MET A 114 2.88 -8.66 2.36
N TYR A 115 3.58 -9.43 3.20
CA TYR A 115 2.92 -10.51 3.95
C TYR A 115 2.22 -10.02 5.23
N SER A 116 2.72 -8.98 5.91
CA SER A 116 2.19 -8.56 7.21
C SER A 116 1.23 -7.37 7.17
N GLN A 117 1.28 -6.53 6.12
CA GLN A 117 0.39 -5.39 5.97
C GLN A 117 -0.57 -5.59 4.79
N LEU A 118 -0.05 -5.67 3.56
CA LEU A 118 -0.88 -5.65 2.36
C LEU A 118 -1.81 -6.86 2.26
N TRP A 119 -1.27 -8.08 2.37
CA TRP A 119 -2.07 -9.30 2.28
C TRP A 119 -3.26 -9.35 3.25
N PRO A 120 -3.08 -9.21 4.58
CA PRO A 120 -4.19 -9.31 5.52
C PRO A 120 -5.21 -8.18 5.35
N VAL A 121 -4.78 -6.98 4.94
CA VAL A 121 -5.67 -5.85 4.65
C VAL A 121 -6.49 -6.12 3.39
N TYR A 122 -5.83 -6.51 2.29
CA TYR A 122 -6.53 -6.79 1.04
C TYR A 122 -7.49 -7.96 1.18
N HIS A 123 -7.09 -9.02 1.90
CA HIS A 123 -7.96 -10.17 2.14
C HIS A 123 -9.30 -9.77 2.80
N GLN A 124 -9.26 -8.82 3.73
CA GLN A 124 -10.45 -8.33 4.45
C GLN A 124 -11.22 -7.23 3.70
N LEU A 125 -10.52 -6.37 2.97
CA LEU A 125 -11.07 -5.12 2.45
C LEU A 125 -11.04 -5.03 0.91
N LYS A 126 -10.78 -6.12 0.18
CA LYS A 126 -10.68 -6.15 -1.29
C LYS A 126 -11.81 -5.44 -2.05
N GLU A 127 -13.03 -5.42 -1.50
CA GLU A 127 -14.17 -4.75 -2.14
C GLU A 127 -14.08 -3.22 -2.13
N TYR A 128 -13.15 -2.65 -1.36
CA TYR A 128 -12.94 -1.23 -1.16
C TYR A 128 -11.56 -0.76 -1.65
N LEU A 129 -10.74 -1.68 -2.14
CA LEU A 129 -9.34 -1.43 -2.49
C LEU A 129 -9.08 -1.71 -3.96
N ASN A 130 -8.40 -0.77 -4.60
CA ASN A 130 -7.77 -0.99 -5.90
C ASN A 130 -6.26 -0.93 -5.71
N VAL A 131 -5.57 -2.05 -5.95
CA VAL A 131 -4.15 -2.20 -5.65
C VAL A 131 -3.33 -2.33 -6.93
N THR A 132 -2.31 -1.50 -7.04
CA THR A 132 -1.30 -1.53 -8.11
C THR A 132 0.06 -1.85 -7.51
N LEU A 133 0.80 -2.77 -8.14
CA LEU A 133 2.09 -3.27 -7.63
C LEU A 133 3.19 -3.09 -8.67
N TYR A 134 4.34 -2.56 -8.23
CA TYR A 134 5.54 -2.37 -9.04
C TYR A 134 6.76 -3.01 -8.34
N PRO A 135 7.06 -4.30 -8.63
CA PRO A 135 8.27 -4.97 -8.16
C PRO A 135 9.47 -4.48 -8.98
N PHE A 136 10.06 -3.36 -8.57
CA PHE A 136 11.21 -2.74 -9.23
C PHE A 136 12.05 -1.96 -8.22
N GLY A 137 11.40 -1.14 -7.39
CA GLY A 137 12.03 -0.44 -6.29
C GLY A 137 13.13 0.50 -6.76
N LYS A 138 14.34 0.30 -6.24
CA LYS A 138 15.52 1.11 -6.56
C LYS A 138 16.39 0.50 -7.66
N ALA A 139 15.87 -0.49 -8.39
CA ALA A 139 16.59 -1.03 -9.53
C ALA A 139 16.87 0.07 -10.58
N GLN A 140 17.94 -0.11 -11.34
CA GLN A 140 18.37 0.84 -12.37
C GLN A 140 18.36 0.16 -13.73
N ILE A 141 18.08 0.94 -14.77
CA ILE A 141 18.16 0.47 -16.16
C ILE A 141 19.41 1.10 -16.78
N SER A 142 20.27 0.28 -17.37
CA SER A 142 21.45 0.72 -18.13
C SER A 142 21.49 0.04 -19.48
N ASN A 143 22.10 0.70 -20.46
CA ASN A 143 22.43 0.11 -21.74
C ASN A 143 23.90 -0.24 -21.75
N ASP A 144 24.21 -1.54 -21.78
CA ASP A 144 25.58 -2.03 -21.74
C ASP A 144 25.95 -2.57 -23.12
N THR A 145 27.13 -2.20 -23.60
CA THR A 145 27.64 -2.63 -24.90
C THR A 145 28.76 -3.64 -24.69
N ASP A 146 28.66 -4.80 -25.32
CA ASP A 146 29.70 -5.82 -25.28
C ASP A 146 30.90 -5.47 -26.19
N ASP A 147 31.97 -6.27 -26.09
CA ASP A 147 33.21 -6.08 -26.86
C ASP A 147 32.99 -6.21 -28.39
N ASP A 148 31.93 -6.90 -28.80
CA ASP A 148 31.53 -7.07 -30.20
C ASP A 148 30.63 -5.92 -30.69
N GLY A 149 30.32 -4.94 -29.82
CA GLY A 149 29.53 -3.76 -30.15
C GLY A 149 28.01 -3.94 -30.01
N HIS A 150 27.53 -5.04 -29.44
CA HIS A 150 26.10 -5.25 -29.20
C HIS A 150 25.67 -4.56 -27.91
N THR A 151 24.67 -3.68 -28.01
CA THR A 151 24.08 -3.00 -26.85
C THR A 151 22.84 -3.74 -26.36
N ALA A 152 22.80 -4.06 -25.06
CA ALA A 152 21.66 -4.65 -24.37
C ALA A 152 21.20 -3.76 -23.22
N THR A 153 19.87 -3.63 -23.05
CA THR A 153 19.26 -2.93 -21.92
C THR A 153 19.11 -3.87 -20.74
N ASN A 154 19.82 -3.61 -19.64
CA ASN A 154 19.86 -4.45 -18.46
C ASN A 154 19.24 -3.75 -17.23
N VAL A 155 18.70 -4.56 -16.34
CA VAL A 155 18.18 -4.12 -15.04
C VAL A 155 19.14 -4.54 -13.94
N TYR A 156 19.57 -3.57 -13.13
CA TYR A 156 20.49 -3.73 -12.02
C TYR A 156 19.76 -3.54 -10.70
N CYS A 157 19.65 -4.60 -9.91
CA CYS A 157 18.94 -4.58 -8.64
C CYS A 157 19.91 -4.42 -7.44
N PRO A 158 19.54 -3.67 -6.38
CA PRO A 158 20.41 -3.42 -5.23
C PRO A 158 20.88 -4.67 -4.50
N HIS A 159 20.05 -5.72 -4.42
CA HIS A 159 20.39 -7.00 -3.80
C HIS A 159 20.82 -8.06 -4.83
N GLY A 160 21.25 -7.62 -6.02
CA GLY A 160 21.85 -8.45 -7.07
C GLY A 160 20.84 -9.26 -7.89
N VAL A 161 21.37 -10.23 -8.65
CA VAL A 161 20.61 -10.96 -9.68
C VAL A 161 19.41 -11.75 -9.14
N LYS A 162 19.47 -12.20 -7.89
CA LYS A 162 18.35 -12.91 -7.26
C LYS A 162 17.16 -11.99 -7.04
N GLU A 163 17.38 -10.73 -6.65
CA GLU A 163 16.31 -9.76 -6.58
C GLU A 163 15.70 -9.50 -7.95
N CYS A 164 16.51 -9.30 -8.99
CA CYS A 164 15.98 -9.10 -10.34
C CYS A 164 15.15 -10.30 -10.82
N GLN A 165 15.59 -11.53 -10.51
CA GLN A 165 14.81 -12.73 -10.80
C GLN A 165 13.48 -12.77 -10.01
N GLY A 166 13.51 -12.46 -8.71
CA GLY A 166 12.31 -12.35 -7.88
C GLY A 166 11.33 -11.31 -8.42
N ASN A 167 11.82 -10.10 -8.71
CA ASN A 167 11.05 -9.00 -9.30
C ASN A 167 10.42 -9.42 -10.64
N THR A 168 11.15 -10.15 -11.48
CA THR A 168 10.66 -10.67 -12.77
C THR A 168 9.52 -11.69 -12.58
N ILE A 169 9.66 -12.62 -11.62
CA ILE A 169 8.61 -13.60 -11.33
C ILE A 169 7.36 -12.89 -10.81
N GLU A 170 7.49 -11.97 -9.86
CA GLU A 170 6.38 -11.19 -9.32
C GLU A 170 5.70 -10.32 -10.39
N THR A 171 6.49 -9.71 -11.28
CA THR A 171 6.01 -9.00 -12.47
C THR A 171 5.14 -9.90 -13.35
N CYS A 172 5.62 -11.12 -13.65
CA CYS A 172 4.87 -12.08 -14.43
C CYS A 172 3.61 -12.60 -13.72
N VAL A 173 3.63 -12.73 -12.39
CA VAL A 173 2.42 -13.01 -11.60
C VAL A 173 1.40 -11.90 -11.79
N ILE A 174 1.80 -10.63 -11.71
CA ILE A 174 0.92 -9.46 -11.92
C ILE A 174 0.34 -9.43 -13.33
N LYS A 175 1.16 -9.74 -14.35
CA LYS A 175 0.75 -9.66 -15.76
C LYS A 175 -0.12 -10.84 -16.22
N VAL A 176 0.07 -12.03 -15.64
CA VAL A 176 -0.60 -13.26 -16.10
C VAL A 176 -1.84 -13.61 -15.26
N VAL A 177 -1.82 -13.37 -13.95
CA VAL A 177 -2.90 -13.82 -13.05
C VAL A 177 -4.01 -12.77 -13.01
N ARG A 178 -5.22 -13.16 -13.44
CA ARG A 178 -6.38 -12.25 -13.54
C ARG A 178 -6.95 -11.81 -12.19
N GLU A 179 -6.91 -12.68 -11.19
CA GLU A 179 -7.51 -12.41 -9.89
C GLU A 179 -6.51 -11.70 -8.97
N THR A 180 -6.74 -10.42 -8.67
CA THR A 180 -5.87 -9.62 -7.78
C THR A 180 -5.67 -10.26 -6.41
N LEU A 181 -6.69 -10.95 -5.87
CA LEU A 181 -6.57 -11.70 -4.61
C LEU A 181 -5.50 -12.80 -4.71
N LYS A 182 -5.41 -13.52 -5.83
CA LYS A 182 -4.38 -14.54 -6.06
C LYS A 182 -3.02 -13.88 -6.29
N VAL A 183 -2.95 -12.80 -7.06
CA VAL A 183 -1.70 -12.01 -7.26
C VAL A 183 -1.08 -11.63 -5.91
N ILE A 184 -1.84 -10.95 -5.05
CA ILE A 184 -1.34 -10.48 -3.75
C ILE A 184 -1.01 -11.67 -2.83
N LYS A 185 -1.80 -12.74 -2.85
CA LYS A 185 -1.51 -13.96 -2.06
C LYS A 185 -0.19 -14.62 -2.49
N ILE A 186 0.05 -14.73 -3.79
CA ILE A 186 1.28 -15.33 -4.34
C ILE A 186 2.49 -14.49 -3.95
N ILE A 187 2.43 -13.16 -4.18
CA ILE A 187 3.53 -12.23 -3.86
C ILE A 187 3.80 -12.23 -2.36
N ALA A 188 2.78 -12.21 -1.51
CA ALA A 188 2.95 -12.32 -0.06
C ALA A 188 3.62 -13.64 0.35
N CYS A 189 3.24 -14.77 -0.25
CA CYS A 189 3.89 -16.06 -0.03
C CYS A 189 5.37 -16.05 -0.46
N MET A 190 5.69 -15.42 -1.60
CA MET A 190 7.08 -15.30 -2.07
C MET A 190 7.89 -14.40 -1.13
N SER A 191 7.30 -13.28 -0.68
CA SER A 191 7.89 -12.33 0.24
C SER A 191 8.17 -12.91 1.64
N GLU A 192 7.35 -13.86 2.10
CA GLU A 192 7.57 -14.57 3.36
C GLU A 192 8.75 -15.55 3.30
N ASP A 193 9.07 -16.07 2.12
CA ASP A 193 10.20 -16.97 1.91
C ASP A 193 11.55 -16.24 1.96
N SER A 194 12.60 -16.88 2.46
CA SER A 194 13.95 -16.31 2.50
C SER A 194 14.62 -16.24 1.13
N ALA A 195 14.13 -17.00 0.14
CA ALA A 195 14.59 -16.97 -1.25
C ALA A 195 13.41 -16.74 -2.24
N PRO A 196 12.90 -15.49 -2.34
CA PRO A 196 11.75 -15.14 -3.20
C PRO A 196 11.89 -15.56 -4.67
N ASP A 197 13.11 -15.52 -5.22
CA ASP A 197 13.46 -15.91 -6.60
C ASP A 197 13.23 -17.40 -6.92
N THR A 198 13.18 -18.25 -5.88
CA THR A 198 12.93 -19.70 -6.03
C THR A 198 11.57 -20.13 -5.47
N ALA A 199 10.94 -19.29 -4.65
CA ALA A 199 9.66 -19.59 -4.02
C ALA A 199 8.45 -19.59 -4.99
N GLY A 200 8.59 -18.95 -6.16
CA GLY A 200 7.52 -18.71 -7.12
C GLY A 200 6.70 -19.97 -7.46
N LYS A 201 7.34 -21.09 -7.79
CA LYS A 201 6.64 -22.33 -8.17
C LYS A 201 5.69 -22.82 -7.08
N ARG A 202 6.17 -22.89 -5.83
CA ARG A 202 5.36 -23.33 -4.69
C ARG A 202 4.21 -22.35 -4.43
N CYS A 203 4.50 -21.05 -4.42
CA CYS A 203 3.49 -20.03 -4.09
C CYS A 203 2.40 -19.91 -5.16
N VAL A 204 2.76 -20.00 -6.44
CA VAL A 204 1.82 -19.98 -7.56
C VAL A 204 0.90 -21.21 -7.53
N THR A 205 1.48 -22.41 -7.43
CA THR A 205 0.71 -23.67 -7.42
C THR A 205 -0.24 -23.79 -6.24
N ALA A 206 0.14 -23.26 -5.07
CA ALA A 206 -0.71 -23.22 -3.88
C ALA A 206 -2.01 -22.40 -4.05
N THR A 207 -2.15 -21.62 -5.13
CA THR A 207 -3.39 -20.87 -5.45
C THR A 207 -4.20 -21.47 -6.59
N GLY A 208 -3.81 -22.65 -7.10
CA GLY A 208 -4.43 -23.29 -8.26
C GLY A 208 -4.08 -22.63 -9.60
N VAL A 209 -3.06 -21.77 -9.63
CA VAL A 209 -2.51 -21.22 -10.87
C VAL A 209 -1.44 -22.16 -11.41
N GLU A 210 -1.47 -22.40 -12.72
CA GLU A 210 -0.47 -23.21 -13.41
C GLU A 210 0.87 -22.48 -13.48
N TRP A 211 1.91 -23.05 -12.84
CA TRP A 211 3.27 -22.47 -12.85
C TRP A 211 3.83 -22.28 -14.27
N SER A 212 3.47 -23.17 -15.20
CA SER A 212 3.93 -23.11 -16.59
C SER A 212 3.58 -21.79 -17.28
N LEU A 213 2.46 -21.14 -16.91
CA LEU A 213 2.07 -19.84 -17.44
C LEU A 213 3.02 -18.74 -16.98
N ILE A 214 3.40 -18.75 -15.69
CA ILE A 214 4.35 -17.79 -15.12
C ILE A 214 5.74 -18.04 -15.68
N GLN A 215 6.17 -19.30 -15.74
CA GLN A 215 7.47 -19.67 -16.30
C GLN A 215 7.59 -19.26 -17.77
N SER A 216 6.53 -19.46 -18.58
CA SER A 216 6.51 -19.00 -19.97
C SER A 216 6.56 -17.48 -20.07
N CYS A 217 5.92 -16.75 -19.15
CA CYS A 217 6.01 -15.29 -19.12
C CYS A 217 7.44 -14.84 -18.80
N VAL A 218 8.07 -15.41 -17.77
CA VAL A 218 9.44 -15.06 -17.38
C VAL A 218 10.40 -15.26 -18.54
N ALA A 219 10.28 -16.38 -19.26
CA ALA A 219 11.15 -16.71 -20.39
C ALA A 219 10.93 -15.84 -21.63
N LYS A 220 9.69 -15.42 -21.91
CA LYS A 220 9.34 -14.71 -23.17
C LYS A 220 9.26 -13.20 -23.03
N HIS A 221 8.79 -12.72 -21.87
CA HIS A 221 8.42 -11.32 -21.63
C HIS A 221 9.00 -10.76 -20.33
N GLY A 222 9.76 -11.56 -19.57
CA GLY A 222 10.24 -11.17 -18.24
C GLY A 222 11.02 -9.85 -18.25
N GLN A 223 11.98 -9.72 -19.16
CA GLN A 223 12.78 -8.50 -19.31
C GLN A 223 11.93 -7.31 -19.76
N GLU A 224 11.11 -7.48 -20.80
CA GLU A 224 10.19 -6.46 -21.32
C GLU A 224 9.29 -5.90 -20.20
N TYR A 225 8.62 -6.78 -19.46
CA TYR A 225 7.71 -6.35 -18.40
C TYR A 225 8.44 -5.77 -17.19
N LEU A 226 9.65 -6.24 -16.85
CA LEU A 226 10.41 -5.64 -15.76
C LEU A 226 10.88 -4.22 -16.11
N LEU A 227 11.26 -3.97 -17.36
CA LEU A 227 11.56 -2.62 -17.86
C LEU A 227 10.31 -1.72 -17.77
N GLU A 228 9.15 -2.24 -18.19
CA GLU A 228 7.87 -1.52 -18.05
C GLU A 228 7.53 -1.19 -16.59
N MET A 229 7.83 -2.08 -15.64
CA MET A 229 7.67 -1.79 -14.21
C MET A 229 8.59 -0.65 -13.75
N GLY A 230 9.81 -0.57 -14.27
CA GLY A 230 10.74 0.52 -14.01
C GLY A 230 10.25 1.87 -14.55
N GLU A 231 9.83 1.90 -15.82
CA GLU A 231 9.26 3.10 -16.44
C GLU A 231 8.04 3.62 -15.68
N ASN A 232 7.16 2.71 -15.23
CA ASN A 232 5.97 3.10 -14.46
C ASN A 232 6.31 3.51 -13.03
N THR A 233 7.37 2.95 -12.43
CA THR A 233 7.91 3.41 -11.14
C THR A 233 8.35 4.86 -11.23
N TRP A 234 9.15 5.23 -12.24
CA TRP A 234 9.67 6.59 -12.39
C TRP A 234 8.63 7.64 -12.79
N LYS A 235 7.50 7.23 -13.37
CA LYS A 235 6.34 8.13 -13.58
C LYS A 235 5.70 8.55 -12.25
N ILE A 236 5.85 7.74 -11.20
CA ILE A 236 5.27 7.99 -9.88
C ILE A 236 6.29 8.70 -8.99
N GLU A 237 7.49 8.15 -8.91
CA GLU A 237 8.59 8.68 -8.11
C GLU A 237 9.88 8.59 -8.93
N PRO A 238 10.36 9.70 -9.51
CA PRO A 238 11.58 9.73 -10.31
C PRO A 238 12.81 9.25 -9.53
N GLU A 239 12.87 9.51 -8.22
CA GLU A 239 13.98 9.12 -7.36
C GLU A 239 13.50 8.30 -6.16
N VAL A 240 13.43 6.97 -6.33
CA VAL A 240 13.04 6.06 -5.26
C VAL A 240 14.20 5.93 -4.25
N MET A 241 14.09 6.64 -3.13
CA MET A 241 15.14 6.60 -2.08
C MET A 241 14.95 5.48 -1.06
N ARG A 242 13.70 5.05 -0.84
CA ARG A 242 13.34 4.03 0.14
C ARG A 242 12.24 3.14 -0.41
N VAL A 243 12.26 1.88 0.02
CA VAL A 243 11.22 0.89 -0.29
C VAL A 243 10.80 0.15 0.99
N PRO A 244 9.53 -0.29 1.10
CA PRO A 244 8.46 -0.10 0.13
C PRO A 244 7.94 1.35 0.14
N LEU A 245 7.78 1.94 -1.05
CA LEU A 245 7.10 3.21 -1.21
C LEU A 245 5.61 2.93 -1.43
N VAL A 246 4.78 3.42 -0.50
CA VAL A 246 3.33 3.21 -0.53
C VAL A 246 2.64 4.53 -0.82
N VAL A 247 1.84 4.54 -1.88
CA VAL A 247 1.04 5.68 -2.30
C VAL A 247 -0.42 5.35 -2.05
N VAL A 248 -1.13 6.26 -1.37
CA VAL A 248 -2.57 6.09 -1.08
C VAL A 248 -3.33 7.28 -1.64
N ASP A 249 -4.27 7.02 -2.55
CA ASP A 249 -5.07 8.04 -3.26
C ASP A 249 -4.20 9.12 -3.94
N GLY A 250 -3.04 8.71 -4.45
CA GLY A 250 -2.06 9.59 -5.09
C GLY A 250 -1.14 10.35 -4.13
N GLU A 251 -1.32 10.21 -2.81
CA GLU A 251 -0.49 10.87 -1.82
C GLU A 251 0.76 10.02 -1.47
N THR A 252 1.94 10.62 -1.64
CA THR A 252 3.27 10.03 -1.37
C THR A 252 3.93 10.60 -0.10
N SER A 253 3.16 11.28 0.75
CA SER A 253 3.72 11.98 1.92
C SER A 253 4.39 11.00 2.90
N ASN A 254 5.43 11.46 3.60
CA ASN A 254 6.11 10.65 4.62
C ASN A 254 5.13 10.13 5.69
N ALA A 255 4.11 10.92 6.04
CA ALA A 255 3.07 10.51 6.98
C ALA A 255 2.26 9.31 6.46
N VAL A 256 1.88 9.32 5.18
CA VAL A 256 1.21 8.18 4.52
C VAL A 256 2.12 6.97 4.50
N GLU A 257 3.37 7.14 4.08
CA GLU A 257 4.35 6.05 3.98
C GLU A 257 4.58 5.36 5.35
N VAL A 258 4.87 6.14 6.40
CA VAL A 258 5.10 5.63 7.76
C VAL A 258 3.85 4.96 8.32
N THR A 259 2.68 5.57 8.13
CA THR A 259 1.42 5.02 8.65
C THR A 259 1.06 3.73 7.91
N ALA A 260 1.24 3.67 6.59
CA ALA A 260 0.98 2.49 5.79
C ALA A 260 1.86 1.31 6.21
N GLN A 261 3.15 1.54 6.43
CA GLN A 261 4.07 0.47 6.85
C GLN A 261 3.79 -0.01 8.28
N LYS A 262 3.27 0.84 9.16
CA LYS A 262 2.97 0.51 10.56
C LYS A 262 1.58 -0.12 10.75
N ASP A 263 0.56 0.46 10.12
CA ASP A 263 -0.84 0.10 10.30
C ASP A 263 -1.67 0.46 9.05
N LEU A 264 -1.41 -0.23 7.94
CA LEU A 264 -2.11 -0.03 6.67
C LEU A 264 -3.64 -0.14 6.84
N PHE A 265 -4.10 -1.05 7.68
CA PHE A 265 -5.52 -1.25 7.93
C PHE A 265 -6.19 0.00 8.50
N ALA A 266 -5.57 0.65 9.50
CA ALA A 266 -6.12 1.87 10.08
C ALA A 266 -6.15 3.01 9.07
N LEU A 267 -5.09 3.14 8.26
CA LEU A 267 -5.03 4.12 7.19
C LEU A 267 -6.15 3.91 6.16
N VAL A 268 -6.36 2.68 5.69
CA VAL A 268 -7.42 2.34 4.73
C VAL A 268 -8.80 2.63 5.32
N CYS A 269 -9.09 2.18 6.55
CA CYS A 269 -10.38 2.45 7.18
C CYS A 269 -10.64 3.95 7.37
N HIS A 270 -9.59 4.74 7.65
CA HIS A 270 -9.70 6.19 7.71
C HIS A 270 -10.08 6.78 6.35
N ARG A 271 -9.41 6.37 5.26
CA ARG A 271 -9.71 6.82 3.89
C ARG A 271 -11.12 6.46 3.45
N ILE A 272 -11.55 5.22 3.69
CA ILE A 272 -12.92 4.74 3.43
C ILE A 272 -13.96 5.65 4.11
N ASN A 273 -13.72 6.04 5.36
CA ASN A 273 -14.63 6.91 6.10
C ASN A 273 -14.65 8.34 5.52
N VAL A 274 -13.47 8.90 5.21
CA VAL A 274 -13.35 10.24 4.60
C VAL A 274 -14.05 10.31 3.24
N ASP A 275 -13.99 9.24 2.45
CA ASP A 275 -14.66 9.13 1.15
C ASP A 275 -16.17 8.87 1.26
N ASN A 276 -16.74 8.88 2.47
CA ASN A 276 -18.14 8.55 2.75
C ASN A 276 -18.56 7.19 2.15
N LEU A 277 -17.63 6.22 2.10
CA LEU A 277 -17.96 4.85 1.73
C LEU A 277 -18.66 4.15 2.88
N ARG A 278 -19.59 3.23 2.57
CA ARG A 278 -20.23 2.40 3.60
C ARG A 278 -19.15 1.61 4.33
N GLU A 279 -18.93 1.96 5.59
CA GLU A 279 -17.81 1.42 6.37
C GLU A 279 -17.88 -0.12 6.46
N PRO A 280 -16.77 -0.84 6.18
CA PRO A 280 -16.68 -2.29 6.36
C PRO A 280 -16.82 -2.67 7.83
N GLU A 281 -17.48 -3.80 8.10
CA GLU A 281 -17.61 -4.35 9.46
C GLU A 281 -16.23 -4.53 10.12
N ALA A 282 -15.22 -4.95 9.35
CA ALA A 282 -13.86 -5.09 9.85
C ALA A 282 -13.29 -3.78 10.42
N CYS A 283 -13.58 -2.64 9.79
CA CYS A 283 -13.17 -1.32 10.27
C CYS A 283 -13.90 -0.95 11.57
N THR A 284 -15.23 -1.14 11.62
CA THR A 284 -16.03 -0.88 12.83
C THR A 284 -15.62 -1.79 13.99
N ALA A 285 -15.40 -3.08 13.74
CA ALA A 285 -15.00 -4.06 14.74
C ALA A 285 -13.63 -3.74 15.36
N ARG A 286 -12.68 -3.28 14.56
CA ARG A 286 -11.36 -2.85 15.06
C ARG A 286 -11.47 -1.62 15.95
N ARG A 287 -12.30 -0.63 15.58
CA ARG A 287 -12.52 0.58 16.40
C ARG A 287 -13.10 0.24 17.78
N ARG A 288 -13.99 -0.76 17.87
CA ARG A 288 -14.58 -1.22 19.14
C ARG A 288 -13.59 -1.96 20.07
N ARG A 289 -12.48 -2.45 19.55
CA ARG A 289 -11.47 -3.21 20.32
C ARG A 289 -10.33 -2.33 20.87
N ARG A 290 -10.27 -1.06 20.46
CA ARG A 290 -9.34 -0.05 21.00
C ARG A 290 -10.07 0.77 22.06
#